data_AF-A0A5C6EMR1-F1
#
_entry.id   AF-A0A5C6EMR1-F1
#
_cell.length_a   1.000
_cell.length_b   1.000
_cell.length_c   1.000
_cell.angle_alpha   90.00
_cell.angle_beta   90.00
_cell.angle_gamma   90.00
#
_symmetry.space_group_name_H-M   'P 1'
#
loop_
_entity.id
_entity.type
_entity.pdbx_description
1 polymer ?
#
loop_
_entity_poly.entity_id
_entity_poly.type
_entity_poly.pdbx_seq_one_letter_code
_entity_poly.pdbx_strand_id
1 'polypeptide(L)'
;MIRFVDFVFSKRCYPGSDVAKKKTTEICVEDILNDFAELPDPRSHVNQRHLLGDIIVISIMAVIAGADGPKAIGVWAKSNEDWLKDRLKLPSGVPSHDTIGRVLMTLKPAAFQSCFERWIKRLSGKPKQGELDIVAIDGKALRRSHDRAGGLGPLFLVSAWAVTRGISLGQLATAEKSNEITAIPELLDQIEIKKSVVTIDAAGCQRNIAAKIVDGKGDYVLALKGNQGTLHDAVIDYITRHMENDFADTTVRKHVERVKGHGRNDELIYYQLPVPEELVGKEKWKNMRTIGVVIRMSESGKKWTSDVRYYISSLALGVKRFAACVRGHWGIENTLHWCLDVTFREDESRVRNRILADNLAWLKRFAISLLKQVDNKESIAMRRRMAGWNPNFLAQVLGIPTS
;
A
#
# COMPACT_ATOMS: atom_id res chain seq x y z
N MET A 1 -52.95 15.40 -2.55
CA MET A 1 -53.55 14.10 -2.19
C MET A 1 -52.96 13.06 -3.16
N ILE A 2 -52.50 11.90 -2.66
CA ILE A 2 -51.94 10.72 -3.39
C ILE A 2 -50.48 10.92 -3.86
N ARG A 3 -49.39 10.34 -3.29
CA ARG A 3 -48.86 8.96 -3.01
C ARG A 3 -48.16 8.25 -4.19
N PHE A 4 -47.09 7.49 -3.84
CA PHE A 4 -46.25 6.50 -4.57
C PHE A 4 -45.03 7.04 -5.33
N VAL A 5 -43.77 6.84 -4.86
CA VAL A 5 -42.89 5.63 -4.88
C VAL A 5 -42.49 5.24 -6.30
N ASP A 6 -41.24 5.55 -6.67
CA ASP A 6 -40.32 4.73 -7.49
C ASP A 6 -39.00 5.50 -7.71
N PHE A 7 -37.93 5.09 -7.02
CA PHE A 7 -36.56 5.54 -7.35
C PHE A 7 -35.81 4.36 -7.96
N VAL A 8 -35.87 4.31 -9.30
CA VAL A 8 -35.16 3.37 -10.16
C VAL A 8 -33.65 3.60 -10.04
N PHE A 9 -32.92 2.49 -9.87
CA PHE A 9 -31.47 2.40 -10.00
C PHE A 9 -30.98 3.03 -11.32
N SER A 10 -30.41 4.23 -11.24
CA SER A 10 -29.73 4.86 -12.37
C SER A 10 -28.32 4.28 -12.53
N LYS A 11 -28.15 3.53 -13.62
CA LYS A 11 -26.91 2.97 -14.14
C LYS A 11 -25.82 4.05 -14.24
N ARG A 12 -24.71 3.86 -13.51
CA ARG A 12 -23.44 4.54 -13.85
C ARG A 12 -22.88 3.92 -15.12
N CYS A 13 -23.04 4.62 -16.25
CA CYS A 13 -22.27 4.36 -17.46
C CYS A 13 -20.82 4.80 -17.22
N TYR A 14 -19.91 3.84 -17.08
CA TYR A 14 -18.48 4.07 -17.29
C TYR A 14 -18.19 3.85 -18.78
N PRO A 15 -17.42 4.73 -19.45
CA PRO A 15 -16.99 4.46 -20.82
C PRO A 15 -16.11 3.21 -20.83
N GLY A 16 -16.40 2.32 -21.79
CA GLY A 16 -15.87 0.97 -21.88
C GLY A 16 -14.34 0.93 -21.85
N SER A 17 -13.81 0.25 -20.83
CA SER A 17 -12.50 -0.35 -20.91
C SER A 17 -12.67 -1.77 -21.46
N ASP A 18 -12.18 -2.01 -22.66
CA ASP A 18 -11.84 -3.36 -23.11
C ASP A 18 -10.72 -3.89 -22.21
N VAL A 19 -11.11 -4.45 -21.07
CA VAL A 19 -10.20 -5.12 -20.14
C VAL A 19 -9.92 -6.49 -20.73
N ALA A 20 -8.80 -6.60 -21.43
CA ALA A 20 -8.23 -7.89 -21.82
C ALA A 20 -8.23 -8.83 -20.59
N LYS A 21 -8.91 -9.98 -20.73
CA LYS A 21 -8.99 -11.05 -19.74
C LYS A 21 -7.59 -11.30 -19.16
N LYS A 22 -7.38 -11.01 -17.87
CA LYS A 22 -6.14 -11.39 -17.16
C LYS A 22 -6.00 -12.91 -17.31
N LYS A 23 -4.91 -13.37 -17.94
CA LYS A 23 -4.47 -14.77 -17.81
C LYS A 23 -4.00 -14.93 -16.36
N THR A 24 -4.89 -15.38 -15.48
CA THR A 24 -4.53 -15.79 -14.13
C THR A 24 -3.68 -17.04 -14.28
N THR A 25 -2.40 -16.98 -13.91
CA THR A 25 -1.58 -18.17 -13.74
C THR A 25 -2.25 -19.01 -12.66
N GLU A 26 -2.62 -20.26 -12.96
CA GLU A 26 -3.15 -21.19 -11.95
C GLU A 26 -2.04 -21.47 -10.92
N ILE A 27 -2.33 -21.33 -9.62
CA ILE A 27 -1.36 -21.50 -8.53
C ILE A 27 -1.92 -22.52 -7.54
N CYS A 28 -1.24 -23.64 -7.29
CA CYS A 28 -1.72 -24.60 -6.30
C CYS A 28 -1.24 -24.27 -4.88
N VAL A 29 -1.77 -24.95 -3.87
CA VAL A 29 -1.36 -24.75 -2.46
C VAL A 29 0.13 -25.08 -2.28
N GLU A 30 0.63 -26.07 -3.02
CA GLU A 30 2.02 -26.47 -3.02
C GLU A 30 2.95 -25.35 -3.50
N ASP A 31 2.52 -24.52 -4.46
CA ASP A 31 3.30 -23.37 -4.93
C ASP A 31 3.46 -22.31 -3.84
N ILE A 32 2.41 -22.10 -3.03
CA ILE A 32 2.44 -21.21 -1.88
C ILE A 32 3.40 -21.79 -0.83
N LEU A 33 3.28 -23.07 -0.51
CA LEU A 33 4.17 -23.75 0.44
C LEU A 33 5.64 -23.69 -0.01
N ASN A 34 5.91 -23.81 -1.31
CA ASN A 34 7.25 -23.72 -1.87
C ASN A 34 7.86 -22.32 -1.69
N ASP A 35 7.08 -21.24 -1.77
CA ASP A 35 7.59 -19.88 -1.52
C ASP A 35 8.04 -19.65 -0.07
N PHE A 36 7.40 -20.36 0.86
CA PHE A 36 7.70 -20.32 2.28
C PHE A 36 8.60 -21.48 2.73
N ALA A 37 9.06 -22.36 1.84
CA ALA A 37 9.89 -23.51 2.19
C ALA A 37 11.28 -23.07 2.72
N GLU A 38 11.80 -21.96 2.21
CA GLU A 38 13.07 -21.36 2.65
C GLU A 38 12.93 -20.54 3.94
N LEU A 39 11.71 -20.36 4.46
CA LEU A 39 11.48 -19.57 5.66
C LEU A 39 12.09 -20.29 6.86
N PRO A 40 13.10 -19.72 7.54
CA PRO A 40 13.72 -20.38 8.68
C PRO A 40 12.69 -20.61 9.78
N ASP A 41 12.57 -21.85 10.28
CA ASP A 41 11.71 -22.15 11.41
C ASP A 41 12.37 -21.70 12.72
N PRO A 42 11.88 -20.63 13.37
CA PRO A 42 12.51 -20.10 14.57
C PRO A 42 12.17 -20.91 15.82
N ARG A 43 11.33 -21.94 15.70
CA ARG A 43 10.90 -22.77 16.83
C ARG A 43 11.99 -23.75 17.22
N SER A 44 11.98 -24.13 18.50
CA SER A 44 12.75 -25.28 18.96
C SER A 44 12.29 -26.55 18.24
N HIS A 45 13.23 -27.46 17.96
CA HIS A 45 12.95 -28.81 17.45
C HIS A 45 12.15 -29.66 18.45
N VAL A 46 12.12 -29.27 19.72
CA VAL A 46 11.34 -29.94 20.76
C VAL A 46 9.86 -29.59 20.61
N ASN A 47 8.99 -30.60 20.55
CA ASN A 47 7.54 -30.46 20.41
C ASN A 47 7.08 -29.70 19.14
N GLN A 48 7.87 -29.73 18.07
CA GLN A 48 7.53 -29.18 16.76
C GLN A 48 6.57 -30.11 16.00
N ARG A 49 5.29 -30.12 16.40
CA ARG A 49 4.27 -31.04 15.86
C ARG A 49 3.63 -30.58 14.54
N HIS A 50 3.63 -29.28 14.27
CA HIS A 50 2.97 -28.70 13.09
C HIS A 50 4.01 -28.10 12.13
N LEU A 51 3.85 -28.34 10.83
CA LEU A 51 4.72 -27.77 9.80
C LEU A 51 4.60 -26.24 9.76
N LEU A 52 5.73 -25.54 9.57
CA LEU A 52 5.71 -24.08 9.50
C LEU A 52 4.86 -23.58 8.32
N GLY A 53 5.06 -24.17 7.14
CA GLY A 53 4.31 -23.83 5.93
C GLY A 53 2.79 -23.91 6.15
N ASP A 54 2.30 -25.01 6.75
CA ASP A 54 0.88 -25.18 7.07
C ASP A 54 0.36 -24.04 7.97
N ILE A 55 1.10 -23.66 9.00
CA ILE A 55 0.70 -22.58 9.92
C ILE A 55 0.63 -21.23 9.19
N ILE A 56 1.59 -20.95 8.32
CA ILE A 56 1.63 -19.70 7.54
C ILE A 56 0.47 -19.65 6.55
N VAL A 57 0.24 -20.72 5.79
CA VAL A 57 -0.86 -20.80 4.82
C VAL A 57 -2.22 -20.66 5.51
N ILE A 58 -2.42 -21.36 6.64
CA ILE A 58 -3.62 -21.21 7.47
C ILE A 58 -3.79 -19.77 7.95
N SER A 59 -2.71 -19.12 8.39
CA SER A 59 -2.76 -17.73 8.86
C SER A 59 -3.16 -16.77 7.75
N ILE A 60 -2.63 -16.95 6.53
CA ILE A 60 -3.00 -16.14 5.35
C ILE A 60 -4.47 -16.36 5.01
N MET A 61 -4.89 -17.62 4.86
CA MET A 61 -6.28 -18.01 4.55
C MET A 61 -7.27 -17.43 5.56
N ALA A 62 -6.99 -17.60 6.85
CA ALA A 62 -7.84 -17.11 7.92
C ALA A 62 -7.95 -15.58 7.90
N VAL A 63 -6.86 -14.85 7.69
CA VAL A 63 -6.88 -13.38 7.67
C VAL A 63 -7.67 -12.85 6.47
N ILE A 64 -7.53 -13.48 5.30
CA ILE A 64 -8.39 -13.23 4.12
C ILE A 64 -9.86 -13.50 4.47
N ALA A 65 -10.14 -14.55 5.23
CA ALA A 65 -11.49 -14.94 5.64
C ALA A 65 -12.07 -14.14 6.82
N GLY A 66 -11.35 -13.14 7.36
CA GLY A 66 -11.87 -12.27 8.42
C GLY A 66 -11.22 -12.42 9.79
N ALA A 67 -10.23 -13.31 9.97
CA ALA A 67 -9.52 -13.46 11.23
C ALA A 67 -8.56 -12.28 11.49
N ASP A 68 -8.62 -11.68 12.68
CA ASP A 68 -7.84 -10.47 13.01
C ASP A 68 -6.70 -10.74 14.03
N GLY A 69 -6.41 -12.00 14.35
CA GLY A 69 -5.31 -12.38 15.25
C GLY A 69 -5.30 -13.87 15.61
N PRO A 70 -4.30 -14.34 16.40
CA PRO A 70 -4.06 -15.77 16.63
C PRO A 70 -5.27 -16.56 17.11
N LYS A 71 -6.07 -15.99 18.03
CA LYS A 71 -7.31 -16.60 18.51
C LYS A 71 -8.30 -16.83 17.38
N ALA A 72 -8.57 -15.81 16.57
CA ALA A 72 -9.49 -15.92 15.44
C ALA A 72 -8.97 -16.87 14.36
N ILE A 73 -7.66 -16.87 14.10
CA ILE A 73 -7.02 -17.79 13.16
C ILE A 73 -7.20 -19.24 13.62
N GLY A 74 -6.94 -19.54 14.90
CA GLY A 74 -7.10 -20.89 15.45
C GLY A 74 -8.56 -21.38 15.42
N VAL A 75 -9.52 -20.50 15.73
CA VAL A 75 -10.95 -20.83 15.64
C VAL A 75 -11.34 -21.10 14.18
N TRP A 76 -10.93 -20.23 13.25
CA TRP A 76 -11.20 -20.42 11.83
C TRP A 76 -10.61 -21.73 11.31
N ALA A 77 -9.36 -22.05 11.69
CA ALA A 77 -8.71 -23.29 11.29
C ALA A 77 -9.47 -24.52 11.80
N LYS A 78 -9.97 -24.48 13.03
CA LYS A 78 -10.79 -25.57 13.59
C LYS A 78 -12.13 -25.71 12.89
N SER A 79 -12.78 -24.60 12.53
CA SER A 79 -14.05 -24.63 11.81
C SER A 79 -13.93 -25.10 10.35
N ASN A 80 -12.74 -25.03 9.75
CA ASN A 80 -12.47 -25.44 8.37
C ASN A 80 -11.53 -26.64 8.30
N GLU A 81 -11.45 -27.45 9.36
CA GLU A 81 -10.46 -28.51 9.49
C GLU A 81 -10.52 -29.53 8.34
N ASP A 82 -11.72 -29.97 7.95
CA ASP A 82 -11.87 -30.96 6.88
C ASP A 82 -11.39 -30.40 5.53
N TRP A 83 -11.79 -29.16 5.21
CA TRP A 83 -11.35 -28.47 4.00
C TRP A 83 -9.83 -28.25 3.94
N LEU A 84 -9.20 -28.02 5.10
CA LEU A 84 -7.75 -27.87 5.23
C LEU A 84 -7.01 -29.20 5.11
N LYS A 85 -7.56 -30.32 5.61
CA LYS A 85 -6.96 -31.66 5.48
C LYS A 85 -6.86 -32.12 4.03
N ASP A 86 -7.78 -31.69 3.18
CA ASP A 86 -7.75 -32.02 1.75
C ASP A 86 -6.63 -31.28 0.98
N ARG A 87 -6.00 -30.26 1.60
CA ARG A 87 -5.09 -29.32 0.93
C ARG A 87 -3.72 -29.17 1.60
N LEU A 88 -3.61 -29.56 2.86
CA LEU A 88 -2.40 -29.42 3.68
C LEU A 88 -2.07 -30.76 4.33
N LYS A 89 -0.79 -30.98 4.67
CA LYS A 89 -0.34 -32.25 5.25
C LYS A 89 -0.87 -32.47 6.67
N LEU A 90 -0.89 -31.42 7.51
CA LEU A 90 -1.44 -31.41 8.87
C LEU A 90 -1.12 -32.69 9.70
N PRO A 91 0.17 -33.05 9.88
CA PRO A 91 0.56 -34.32 10.52
C PRO A 91 0.07 -34.47 11.97
N SER A 92 -0.32 -33.37 12.62
CA SER A 92 -0.89 -33.35 13.97
C SER A 92 -2.22 -32.58 14.02
N GLY A 93 -2.93 -32.53 12.89
CA GLY A 93 -4.14 -31.72 12.73
C GLY A 93 -3.87 -30.22 12.69
N VAL A 94 -4.94 -29.44 12.81
CA VAL A 94 -4.87 -27.97 12.77
C VAL A 94 -4.20 -27.40 14.03
N PRO A 95 -3.34 -26.37 13.90
CA PRO A 95 -2.65 -25.76 15.02
C PRO A 95 -3.60 -24.99 15.94
N SER A 96 -3.35 -25.04 17.25
CA SER A 96 -4.05 -24.21 18.22
C SER A 96 -3.70 -22.73 18.08
N HIS A 97 -4.56 -21.85 18.61
CA HIS A 97 -4.29 -20.41 18.63
C HIS A 97 -2.99 -20.04 19.39
N ASP A 98 -2.62 -20.80 20.43
CA ASP A 98 -1.34 -20.63 21.13
C ASP A 98 -0.14 -20.98 20.25
N THR A 99 -0.27 -22.00 19.41
CA THR A 99 0.78 -22.41 18.47
C THR A 99 0.96 -21.36 17.38
N ILE A 100 -0.14 -20.87 16.81
CA ILE A 100 -0.13 -19.78 15.83
C ILE A 100 0.49 -18.52 16.45
N GLY A 101 0.05 -18.14 17.66
CA GLY A 101 0.57 -16.97 18.36
C GLY A 101 2.07 -17.06 18.61
N ARG A 102 2.57 -18.20 19.08
CA ARG A 102 4.02 -18.42 19.29
C ARG A 102 4.82 -18.30 18.01
N VAL A 103 4.36 -18.92 16.91
CA VAL A 103 5.02 -18.83 15.60
C VAL A 103 5.11 -17.37 15.14
N LEU A 104 3.98 -16.65 15.15
CA LEU A 104 3.95 -15.27 14.69
C LEU A 104 4.73 -14.30 15.62
N MET A 105 4.99 -14.68 16.88
CA MET A 105 5.85 -13.92 17.80
C MET A 105 7.35 -14.17 17.58
N THR A 106 7.74 -15.28 16.98
CA THR A 106 9.16 -15.64 16.77
C THR A 106 9.61 -15.54 15.33
N LEU A 107 8.67 -15.46 14.39
CA LEU A 107 8.95 -15.35 12.98
C LEU A 107 9.65 -14.03 12.65
N LYS A 108 10.82 -14.12 12.01
CA LYS A 108 11.59 -12.95 11.59
C LYS A 108 10.83 -12.18 10.49
N PRO A 109 10.38 -10.93 10.73
CA PRO A 109 9.53 -10.22 9.78
C PRO A 109 10.16 -10.06 8.38
N ALA A 110 11.46 -9.74 8.31
CA ALA A 110 12.18 -9.58 7.04
C ALA A 110 12.23 -10.87 6.20
N ALA A 111 12.36 -12.04 6.84
CA ALA A 111 12.34 -13.32 6.13
C ALA A 111 10.94 -13.65 5.61
N PHE A 112 9.91 -13.35 6.42
CA PHE A 112 8.51 -13.54 6.04
C PHE A 112 8.11 -12.63 4.87
N GLN A 113 8.49 -11.36 4.93
CA GLN A 113 8.35 -10.39 3.86
C GLN A 113 8.97 -10.90 2.55
N SER A 114 10.23 -11.33 2.59
CA SER A 114 10.97 -11.79 1.41
C SER A 114 10.26 -12.96 0.71
N CYS A 115 9.74 -13.91 1.48
CA CYS A 115 8.99 -15.05 0.92
C CYS A 115 7.71 -14.58 0.23
N PHE A 116 6.98 -13.65 0.84
CA PHE A 116 5.74 -13.14 0.26
C PHE A 116 5.97 -12.27 -0.98
N GLU A 117 7.00 -11.44 -0.99
CA GLU A 117 7.34 -10.63 -2.17
C GLU A 117 7.62 -11.52 -3.38
N ARG A 118 8.31 -12.66 -3.19
CA ARG A 118 8.49 -13.66 -4.25
C ARG A 118 7.15 -14.23 -4.72
N TRP A 119 6.27 -14.58 -3.79
CA TRP A 119 4.95 -15.12 -4.12
C TRP A 119 4.11 -14.14 -4.94
N ILE A 120 4.00 -12.89 -4.49
CA ILE A 120 3.22 -11.87 -5.20
C ILE A 120 3.84 -11.51 -6.54
N LYS A 121 5.17 -11.49 -6.68
CA LYS A 121 5.81 -11.27 -8.00
C LYS A 121 5.35 -12.31 -9.03
N ARG A 122 5.11 -13.56 -8.62
CA ARG A 122 4.55 -14.60 -9.51
C ARG A 122 3.07 -14.37 -9.82
N LEU A 123 2.27 -14.01 -8.83
CA LEU A 123 0.83 -13.75 -8.97
C LEU A 123 0.51 -12.53 -9.85
N SER A 124 1.30 -11.46 -9.71
CA SER A 124 0.93 -10.13 -10.22
C SER A 124 1.55 -9.76 -11.57
N GLY A 125 2.54 -10.53 -12.03
CA GLY A 125 3.26 -10.26 -13.27
C GLY A 125 3.98 -8.90 -13.28
N LYS A 126 4.54 -8.53 -14.44
CA LYS A 126 5.12 -7.20 -14.65
C LYS A 126 4.02 -6.19 -15.00
N PRO A 127 4.18 -4.90 -14.66
CA PRO A 127 3.28 -3.86 -15.14
C PRO A 127 3.17 -3.91 -16.67
N LYS A 128 1.97 -3.64 -17.21
CA LYS A 128 1.75 -3.69 -18.65
C LYS A 128 2.65 -2.68 -19.35
N GLN A 129 3.07 -3.00 -20.58
CA GLN A 129 3.92 -2.11 -21.36
C GLN A 129 3.20 -0.76 -21.56
N GLY A 130 3.82 0.32 -21.08
CA GLY A 130 3.26 1.68 -21.12
C GLY A 130 2.48 2.11 -19.87
N GLU A 131 2.23 1.22 -18.90
CA GLU A 131 1.67 1.62 -17.60
C GLU A 131 2.74 2.24 -16.70
N LEU A 132 2.34 3.29 -15.98
CA LEU A 132 3.16 3.90 -14.95
C LEU A 132 3.17 3.01 -13.70
N ASP A 133 4.34 2.48 -13.34
CA ASP A 133 4.55 1.80 -12.07
C ASP A 133 4.84 2.86 -10.99
N ILE A 134 3.83 3.17 -10.19
CA ILE A 134 3.93 4.16 -9.11
C ILE A 134 4.08 3.39 -7.80
N VAL A 135 5.20 3.64 -7.11
CA VAL A 135 5.47 3.09 -5.78
C VAL A 135 5.32 4.22 -4.79
N ALA A 136 4.26 4.19 -4.01
CA ALA A 136 4.01 5.19 -2.99
C ALA A 136 4.50 4.68 -1.64
N ILE A 137 5.32 5.48 -0.97
CA ILE A 137 5.88 5.18 0.34
C ILE A 137 5.21 6.09 1.36
N ASP A 138 4.60 5.49 2.37
CA ASP A 138 3.86 6.22 3.40
C ASP A 138 3.99 5.55 4.78
N GLY A 139 3.94 6.38 5.82
CA GLY A 139 4.04 5.98 7.21
C GLY A 139 2.67 5.79 7.85
N LYS A 140 2.50 4.70 8.61
CA LYS A 140 1.28 4.42 9.39
C LYS A 140 1.61 4.06 10.83
N ALA A 141 0.85 4.63 11.76
CA ALA A 141 0.92 4.27 13.18
C ALA A 141 -0.15 3.23 13.53
N LEU A 142 0.25 2.12 14.14
CA LEU A 142 -0.66 1.14 14.75
C LEU A 142 -1.13 1.66 16.12
N ARG A 143 -2.17 2.50 16.13
CA ARG A 143 -2.54 3.35 17.29
C ARG A 143 -2.68 2.62 18.63
N ARG A 144 -3.20 1.40 18.63
CA ARG A 144 -3.48 0.61 19.86
C ARG A 144 -2.48 -0.51 20.15
N SER A 145 -1.36 -0.55 19.42
CA SER A 145 -0.25 -1.49 19.65
C SER A 145 0.71 -1.07 20.76
N HIS A 146 0.43 0.04 21.45
CA HIS A 146 1.25 0.55 22.55
C HIS A 146 1.20 -0.38 23.76
N ASP A 147 2.29 -0.42 24.50
CA ASP A 147 2.38 -1.12 25.78
C ASP A 147 2.84 -0.18 26.87
N ARG A 148 1.87 0.41 27.59
CA ARG A 148 2.16 1.34 28.69
C ARG A 148 2.92 0.67 29.83
N ALA A 149 2.67 -0.62 30.08
CA ALA A 149 3.37 -1.35 31.13
C ALA A 149 4.85 -1.57 30.79
N GLY A 150 5.14 -1.81 29.50
CA GLY A 150 6.50 -1.91 28.97
C GLY A 150 7.13 -0.59 28.53
N GLY A 151 6.48 0.56 28.74
CA GLY A 151 6.99 1.87 28.32
C GLY A 151 7.04 2.12 26.80
N LEU A 152 6.31 1.33 26.01
CA LEU A 152 6.35 1.38 24.54
C LEU A 152 5.17 2.16 23.96
N GLY A 153 5.46 3.14 23.09
CA GLY A 153 4.48 3.85 22.27
C GLY A 153 3.85 2.99 21.16
N PRO A 154 2.99 3.56 20.30
CA PRO A 154 2.46 2.82 19.14
C PRO A 154 3.61 2.39 18.21
N LEU A 155 3.44 1.25 17.55
CA LEU A 155 4.34 0.81 16.48
C LEU A 155 4.11 1.66 15.24
N PHE A 156 5.17 2.12 14.61
CA PHE A 156 5.12 2.84 13.34
C PHE A 156 5.61 1.91 12.23
N LEU A 157 4.99 1.99 11.07
CA LEU A 157 5.29 1.15 9.91
C LEU A 157 5.44 2.06 8.69
N VAL A 158 6.56 1.96 7.98
CA VAL A 158 6.72 2.56 6.65
C VAL A 158 6.38 1.51 5.62
N SER A 159 5.43 1.81 4.72
CA SER A 159 4.96 0.85 3.71
C SER A 159 5.31 1.32 2.32
N ALA A 160 5.73 0.40 1.45
CA ALA A 160 5.85 0.63 0.01
C ALA A 160 4.68 -0.05 -0.71
N TRP A 161 3.88 0.74 -1.42
CA TRP A 161 2.65 0.31 -2.08
C TRP A 161 2.71 0.56 -3.59
N ALA A 162 2.60 -0.49 -4.40
CA ALA A 162 2.47 -0.38 -5.84
C ALA A 162 1.03 0.03 -6.19
N VAL A 163 0.81 1.33 -6.42
CA VAL A 163 -0.52 1.95 -6.54
C VAL A 163 -1.34 1.31 -7.65
N THR A 164 -0.77 1.22 -8.86
CA THR A 164 -1.45 0.72 -10.05
C THR A 164 -1.80 -0.76 -9.91
N ARG A 165 -0.94 -1.54 -9.24
CA ARG A 165 -1.11 -2.99 -9.07
C ARG A 165 -1.94 -3.36 -7.84
N GLY A 166 -2.08 -2.44 -6.89
CA GLY A 166 -2.79 -2.65 -5.64
C GLY A 166 -2.11 -3.68 -4.74
N ILE A 167 -0.78 -3.62 -4.65
CA ILE A 167 0.06 -4.62 -3.98
C ILE A 167 1.04 -3.97 -3.01
N SER A 168 1.25 -4.62 -1.86
CA SER A 168 2.33 -4.27 -0.94
C SER A 168 3.65 -4.79 -1.47
N LEU A 169 4.61 -3.89 -1.68
CA LEU A 169 5.96 -4.25 -2.11
C LEU A 169 6.91 -4.48 -0.95
N GLY A 170 6.69 -3.82 0.18
CA GLY A 170 7.62 -3.78 1.29
C GLY A 170 7.01 -3.09 2.50
N GLN A 171 7.50 -3.40 3.70
CA GLN A 171 7.22 -2.62 4.90
C GLN A 171 8.40 -2.70 5.85
N LEU A 172 8.61 -1.65 6.65
CA LEU A 172 9.57 -1.68 7.74
C LEU A 172 8.97 -1.10 9.03
N ALA A 173 9.16 -1.80 10.13
CA ALA A 173 8.74 -1.34 11.45
C ALA A 173 9.76 -0.36 12.06
N THR A 174 9.25 0.73 12.62
CA THR A 174 10.06 1.75 13.30
C THR A 174 9.55 1.97 14.73
N ALA A 175 10.49 2.22 15.64
CA ALA A 175 10.17 2.47 17.04
C ALA A 175 9.43 3.81 17.25
N GLU A 176 9.72 4.79 16.41
CA GLU A 176 9.19 6.16 16.47
C GLU A 176 8.91 6.71 15.07
N LYS A 177 8.03 7.72 15.00
CA LYS A 177 7.71 8.40 13.73
C LYS A 177 8.90 9.13 13.12
N SER A 178 9.78 9.68 13.94
CA SER A 178 11.04 10.32 13.53
C SER A 178 11.95 9.37 12.73
N ASN A 179 11.85 8.07 12.99
CA ASN A 179 12.70 7.05 12.38
C ASN A 179 12.26 6.67 10.95
N GLU A 180 11.20 7.28 10.41
CA GLU A 180 10.80 7.09 9.00
C GLU A 180 11.93 7.50 8.04
N ILE A 181 12.72 8.53 8.38
CA ILE A 181 13.82 9.03 7.56
C ILE A 181 14.92 7.98 7.36
N THR A 182 15.19 7.14 8.36
CA THR A 182 16.18 6.06 8.27
C THR A 182 15.56 4.77 7.71
N ALA A 183 14.28 4.55 7.94
CA ALA A 183 13.55 3.38 7.47
C ALA A 183 13.29 3.37 5.96
N ILE A 184 12.98 4.52 5.36
CA ILE A 184 12.72 4.61 3.91
C ILE A 184 13.93 4.12 3.10
N PRO A 185 15.19 4.56 3.37
CA PRO A 185 16.35 4.01 2.69
C PRO A 185 16.49 2.49 2.79
N GLU A 186 16.28 1.91 3.97
CA GLU A 186 16.37 0.45 4.16
C GLU A 186 15.27 -0.28 3.39
N LEU A 187 14.04 0.25 3.43
CA LEU A 187 12.93 -0.28 2.65
C LEU A 187 13.21 -0.24 1.14
N LEU A 188 13.85 0.81 0.65
CA LEU A 188 14.24 0.94 -0.76
C LEU A 188 15.28 -0.12 -1.19
N ASP A 189 16.13 -0.62 -0.29
CA ASP A 189 17.08 -1.69 -0.60
C ASP A 189 16.40 -3.05 -0.77
N GLN A 190 15.25 -3.24 -0.13
CA GLN A 190 14.53 -4.51 -0.10
C GLN A 190 13.59 -4.67 -1.30
N ILE A 191 13.18 -3.57 -1.94
CA ILE A 191 12.17 -3.57 -3.01
C ILE A 191 12.77 -3.21 -4.38
N GLU A 192 12.20 -3.76 -5.45
CA GLU A 192 12.61 -3.39 -6.80
C GLU A 192 11.87 -2.15 -7.30
N ILE A 193 12.60 -1.04 -7.47
CA ILE A 193 12.07 0.26 -7.93
C ILE A 193 12.50 0.63 -9.35
N LYS A 194 13.22 -0.25 -10.05
CA LYS A 194 13.77 0.04 -11.38
C LYS A 194 12.65 0.40 -12.36
N LYS A 195 12.77 1.56 -13.03
CA LYS A 195 11.76 2.14 -13.95
C LYS A 195 10.41 2.50 -13.29
N SER A 196 10.31 2.48 -11.96
CA SER A 196 9.14 2.97 -11.23
C SER A 196 9.27 4.45 -10.88
N VAL A 197 8.16 5.10 -10.52
CA VAL A 197 8.15 6.42 -9.90
C VAL A 197 7.82 6.27 -8.43
N VAL A 198 8.79 6.59 -7.58
CA VAL A 198 8.64 6.59 -6.13
C VAL A 198 8.03 7.90 -5.67
N THR A 199 6.96 7.84 -4.88
CA THR A 199 6.29 9.02 -4.33
C THR A 199 6.33 8.98 -2.82
N ILE A 200 6.71 10.08 -2.20
CA ILE A 200 6.89 10.17 -0.75
C ILE A 200 6.32 11.49 -0.25
N ASP A 201 5.78 11.45 0.96
CA ASP A 201 5.28 12.61 1.66
C ASP A 201 6.40 13.61 2.03
N ALA A 202 6.02 14.69 2.71
CA ALA A 202 6.95 15.74 3.07
C ALA A 202 7.98 15.28 4.11
N ALA A 203 7.63 14.34 4.99
CA ALA A 203 8.54 13.85 6.02
C ALA A 203 9.73 13.10 5.41
N GLY A 204 9.48 12.28 4.38
CA GLY A 204 10.50 11.54 3.64
C GLY A 204 11.19 12.30 2.50
N CYS A 205 10.88 13.59 2.30
CA CYS A 205 11.53 14.43 1.29
C CYS A 205 12.97 14.75 1.70
N GLN A 206 13.92 13.84 1.42
CA GLN A 206 15.32 13.96 1.81
C GLN A 206 16.26 13.70 0.63
N ARG A 207 17.42 14.39 0.63
CA ARG A 207 18.41 14.33 -0.46
C ARG A 207 18.99 12.94 -0.66
N ASN A 208 19.32 12.25 0.44
CA ASN A 208 19.83 10.88 0.41
C ASN A 208 18.79 9.90 -0.15
N ILE A 209 17.51 10.06 0.19
CA ILE A 209 16.41 9.24 -0.33
C ILE A 209 16.24 9.48 -1.84
N ALA A 210 16.23 10.74 -2.28
CA ALA A 210 16.19 11.08 -3.71
C ALA A 210 17.37 10.45 -4.48
N ALA A 211 18.58 10.56 -3.95
CA ALA A 211 19.77 9.95 -4.55
C ALA A 211 19.64 8.44 -4.66
N LYS A 212 19.18 7.78 -3.59
CA LYS A 212 18.99 6.33 -3.55
C LYS A 212 17.97 5.82 -4.56
N ILE A 213 16.87 6.55 -4.76
CA ILE A 213 15.86 6.22 -5.77
C ILE A 213 16.48 6.27 -7.18
N VAL A 214 17.25 7.31 -7.47
CA VAL A 214 17.92 7.48 -8.77
C VAL A 214 18.99 6.39 -8.99
N ASP A 215 19.74 6.05 -7.95
CA ASP A 215 20.73 4.95 -8.00
C ASP A 215 20.08 3.58 -8.23
N GLY A 216 18.90 3.37 -7.65
CA GLY A 216 18.02 2.23 -7.94
C GLY A 216 17.36 2.26 -9.33
N LYS A 217 17.71 3.24 -10.18
CA LYS A 217 17.16 3.45 -11.53
C LYS A 217 15.65 3.71 -11.53
N GLY A 218 15.14 4.29 -10.45
CA GLY A 218 13.78 4.82 -10.33
C GLY A 218 13.75 6.33 -10.58
N ASP A 219 12.54 6.84 -10.76
CA ASP A 219 12.23 8.27 -10.70
C ASP A 219 11.58 8.62 -9.35
N TYR A 220 11.58 9.88 -8.94
CA TYR A 220 10.88 10.33 -7.74
C TYR A 220 9.94 11.52 -7.99
N VAL A 221 8.90 11.61 -7.16
CA VAL A 221 8.09 12.81 -6.90
C VAL A 221 7.94 12.95 -5.38
N LEU A 222 8.60 13.95 -4.80
CA LEU A 222 8.63 14.15 -3.34
C LEU A 222 7.86 15.41 -2.99
N ALA A 223 6.98 15.33 -1.99
CA ALA A 223 6.27 16.50 -1.49
C ALA A 223 7.26 17.43 -0.77
N LEU A 224 7.25 18.71 -1.13
CA LEU A 224 8.12 19.73 -0.56
C LEU A 224 7.33 20.53 0.49
N LYS A 225 7.87 20.63 1.70
CA LYS A 225 7.32 21.46 2.79
C LYS A 225 8.47 22.20 3.50
N GLY A 226 8.14 23.06 4.45
CA GLY A 226 9.09 23.92 5.17
C GLY A 226 10.25 23.21 5.90
N ASN A 227 10.27 21.88 5.97
CA ASN A 227 11.42 21.13 6.49
C ASN A 227 12.66 21.20 5.59
N GLN A 228 12.55 21.66 4.35
CA GLN A 228 13.66 21.84 3.41
C GLN A 228 14.17 23.29 3.31
N GLY A 229 13.76 24.17 4.24
CA GLY A 229 14.26 25.53 4.41
C GLY A 229 14.29 26.33 3.11
N THR A 230 15.48 26.81 2.73
CA THR A 230 15.69 27.73 1.60
C THR A 230 15.21 27.21 0.25
N LEU A 231 15.20 25.89 0.02
CA LEU A 231 14.71 25.34 -1.25
C LEU A 231 13.18 25.45 -1.34
N HIS A 232 12.48 25.23 -0.24
CA HIS A 232 11.03 25.35 -0.19
C HIS A 232 10.61 26.78 -0.55
N ASP A 233 11.23 27.75 0.11
CA ASP A 233 10.90 29.16 -0.11
C ASP A 233 11.28 29.60 -1.53
N ALA A 234 12.46 29.21 -2.04
CA ALA A 234 12.87 29.50 -3.42
C ALA A 234 11.92 28.90 -4.47
N VAL A 235 11.39 27.69 -4.25
CA VAL A 235 10.41 27.06 -5.16
C VAL A 235 9.08 27.80 -5.10
N ILE A 236 8.61 28.19 -3.91
CA ILE A 236 7.38 28.96 -3.74
C ILE A 236 7.49 30.32 -4.40
N ASP A 237 8.58 31.05 -4.14
CA ASP A 237 8.82 32.38 -4.71
C ASP A 237 8.89 32.32 -6.24
N TYR A 238 9.61 31.33 -6.79
CA TYR A 238 9.67 31.12 -8.23
C TYR A 238 8.28 30.84 -8.82
N ILE A 239 7.53 29.91 -8.25
CA ILE A 239 6.21 29.54 -8.77
C ILE A 239 5.22 30.71 -8.62
N THR A 240 5.24 31.42 -7.51
CA THR A 240 4.31 32.53 -7.24
C THR A 240 4.55 33.68 -8.23
N ARG A 241 5.80 34.10 -8.42
CA ARG A 241 6.18 35.12 -9.41
C ARG A 241 5.73 34.74 -10.82
N HIS A 242 5.91 33.48 -11.21
CA HIS A 242 5.45 33.01 -12.51
C HIS A 242 3.93 32.77 -12.57
N MET A 243 3.23 32.59 -11.46
CA MET A 243 1.76 32.54 -11.47
C MET A 243 1.14 33.92 -11.63
N GLU A 244 1.76 34.95 -11.06
CA GLU A 244 1.29 36.35 -11.15
C GLU A 244 1.33 36.91 -12.58
N ASN A 245 2.27 36.43 -13.41
CA ASN A 245 2.36 36.79 -14.83
C ASN A 245 1.77 35.72 -15.79
N ASP A 246 0.90 34.83 -15.29
CA ASP A 246 0.30 33.72 -16.04
C ASP A 246 1.32 32.86 -16.81
N PHE A 247 2.49 32.66 -16.20
CA PHE A 247 3.63 31.90 -16.70
C PHE A 247 4.18 32.40 -18.04
N ALA A 248 3.97 33.66 -18.39
CA ALA A 248 4.39 34.24 -19.68
C ALA A 248 5.88 34.02 -20.00
N ASP A 249 6.73 34.04 -18.96
CA ASP A 249 8.19 34.00 -19.09
C ASP A 249 8.80 32.61 -18.84
N THR A 250 8.00 31.54 -18.71
CA THR A 250 8.52 30.20 -18.44
C THR A 250 7.76 29.12 -19.18
N THR A 251 8.44 28.02 -19.50
CA THR A 251 7.74 26.82 -19.94
C THR A 251 6.98 26.22 -18.75
N VAL A 252 5.67 26.03 -18.93
CA VAL A 252 4.81 25.33 -17.97
C VAL A 252 3.92 24.32 -18.67
N ARG A 253 3.63 23.21 -17.99
CA ARG A 253 2.56 22.30 -18.38
C ARG A 253 1.46 22.33 -17.32
N LYS A 254 0.23 22.55 -17.77
CA LYS A 254 -0.96 22.59 -16.93
C LYS A 254 -1.86 21.37 -17.17
N HIS A 255 -2.42 20.83 -16.12
CA HIS A 255 -3.51 19.84 -16.19
C HIS A 255 -4.57 20.19 -15.15
N VAL A 256 -5.83 19.96 -15.48
CA VAL A 256 -6.97 20.21 -14.58
C VAL A 256 -7.80 18.94 -14.51
N GLU A 257 -8.16 18.55 -13.30
CA GLU A 257 -9.03 17.42 -13.00
C GLU A 257 -10.17 17.89 -12.10
N ARG A 258 -11.40 17.43 -12.39
CA ARG A 258 -12.57 17.70 -11.57
C ARG A 258 -13.09 16.41 -10.99
N VAL A 259 -13.19 16.34 -9.67
CA VAL A 259 -13.62 15.16 -8.94
C VAL A 259 -14.88 15.50 -8.15
N LYS A 260 -15.95 14.74 -8.36
CA LYS A 260 -17.18 14.84 -7.56
C LYS A 260 -17.28 13.62 -6.65
N GLY A 261 -17.42 13.82 -5.34
CA GLY A 261 -17.53 12.72 -4.38
C GLY A 261 -18.05 13.17 -3.01
N HIS A 262 -18.93 12.35 -2.41
CA HIS A 262 -19.47 12.56 -1.05
C HIS A 262 -20.01 13.99 -0.77
N GLY A 263 -20.67 14.62 -1.76
CA GLY A 263 -21.20 15.98 -1.64
C GLY A 263 -20.16 17.09 -1.76
N ARG A 264 -18.93 16.76 -2.17
CA ARG A 264 -17.86 17.71 -2.47
C ARG A 264 -17.55 17.75 -3.96
N ASN A 265 -17.26 18.95 -4.46
CA ASN A 265 -16.66 19.17 -5.77
C ASN A 265 -15.22 19.62 -5.54
N ASP A 266 -14.26 18.81 -5.99
CA ASP A 266 -12.85 19.15 -5.95
C ASP A 266 -12.38 19.48 -7.37
N GLU A 267 -11.79 20.66 -7.56
CA GLU A 267 -10.99 20.99 -8.75
C GLU A 267 -9.52 20.94 -8.36
N LEU A 268 -8.75 20.11 -9.07
CA LEU A 268 -7.31 19.98 -8.88
C LEU A 268 -6.61 20.53 -10.11
N ILE A 269 -5.75 21.52 -9.89
CA ILE A 269 -4.94 22.15 -10.93
C ILE A 269 -3.49 21.78 -10.68
N TYR A 270 -2.86 21.15 -11.66
CA TYR A 270 -1.47 20.75 -11.64
C TYR A 270 -0.67 21.65 -12.56
N TYR A 271 0.41 22.21 -12.05
CA TYR A 271 1.45 22.84 -12.85
C TYR A 271 2.75 22.08 -12.66
N GLN A 272 3.47 21.86 -13.76
CA GLN A 272 4.82 21.30 -13.75
C GLN A 272 5.72 22.19 -14.59
N LEU A 273 6.86 22.55 -14.03
CA LEU A 273 7.85 23.44 -14.62
C LEU A 273 9.22 22.76 -14.63
N PRO A 274 10.10 23.03 -15.61
CA PRO A 274 11.51 22.68 -15.50
C PRO A 274 12.12 23.37 -14.27
N VAL A 275 13.14 22.75 -13.68
CA VAL A 275 13.92 23.40 -12.61
C VAL A 275 14.68 24.58 -13.20
N PRO A 276 14.54 25.80 -12.65
CA PRO A 276 15.21 26.97 -13.18
C PRO A 276 16.73 26.92 -12.96
N GLU A 277 17.48 27.65 -13.78
CA GLU A 277 18.93 27.65 -13.69
C GLU A 277 19.42 28.28 -12.38
N GLU A 278 18.73 29.31 -11.93
CA GLU A 278 18.98 30.09 -10.73
C GLU A 278 18.45 29.46 -9.42
N LEU A 279 17.79 28.29 -9.48
CA LEU A 279 17.23 27.68 -8.26
C LEU A 279 18.33 27.25 -7.28
N VAL A 280 18.45 27.99 -6.18
CA VAL A 280 19.42 27.70 -5.12
C VAL A 280 19.14 26.34 -4.48
N GLY A 281 20.16 25.49 -4.36
CA GLY A 281 20.06 24.21 -3.66
C GLY A 281 19.65 23.03 -4.54
N LYS A 282 19.33 23.26 -5.82
CA LYS A 282 18.98 22.18 -6.78
C LYS A 282 20.12 21.18 -6.98
N GLU A 283 21.37 21.64 -6.87
CA GLU A 283 22.58 20.84 -7.04
C GLU A 283 22.71 19.73 -6.00
N LYS A 284 22.03 19.88 -4.87
CA LYS A 284 22.01 18.91 -3.77
C LYS A 284 21.01 17.77 -4.02
N TRP A 285 20.21 17.85 -5.07
CA TRP A 285 19.18 16.86 -5.42
C TRP A 285 19.55 16.16 -6.72
N LYS A 286 19.92 14.89 -6.59
CA LYS A 286 20.35 14.07 -7.71
C LYS A 286 19.24 13.94 -8.76
N ASN A 287 19.54 14.34 -9.98
CA ASN A 287 18.62 14.24 -11.13
C ASN A 287 17.28 14.97 -10.91
N MET A 288 17.25 16.08 -10.15
CA MET A 288 16.08 16.94 -10.04
C MET A 288 15.86 17.68 -11.37
N ARG A 289 14.72 17.43 -12.03
CA ARG A 289 14.42 17.95 -13.37
C ARG A 289 13.25 18.90 -13.41
N THR A 290 12.25 18.67 -12.57
CA THR A 290 11.03 19.48 -12.55
C THR A 290 10.60 19.84 -11.13
N ILE A 291 9.96 20.99 -11.01
CA ILE A 291 9.18 21.40 -9.83
C ILE A 291 7.70 21.35 -10.20
N GLY A 292 6.86 21.06 -9.21
CA GLY A 292 5.42 20.95 -9.42
C GLY A 292 4.65 21.64 -8.31
N VAL A 293 3.47 22.16 -8.66
CA VAL A 293 2.49 22.65 -7.70
C VAL A 293 1.13 22.04 -8.02
N VAL A 294 0.43 21.66 -6.96
CA VAL A 294 -0.95 21.19 -7.03
C VAL A 294 -1.81 22.09 -6.18
N ILE A 295 -2.81 22.70 -6.81
CA ILE A 295 -3.80 23.54 -6.16
C ILE A 295 -5.09 22.75 -6.14
N ARG A 296 -5.58 22.44 -4.95
CA ARG A 296 -6.90 21.84 -4.75
C ARG A 296 -7.86 22.93 -4.30
N MET A 297 -8.94 23.10 -5.03
CA MET A 297 -10.09 23.90 -4.62
C MET A 297 -11.24 22.94 -4.32
N SER A 298 -11.71 22.94 -3.08
CA SER A 298 -12.84 22.11 -2.64
C SER A 298 -14.03 22.98 -2.29
N GLU A 299 -15.18 22.63 -2.86
CA GLU A 299 -16.49 23.17 -2.53
C GLU A 299 -17.30 22.11 -1.79
N SER A 300 -17.83 22.46 -0.62
CA SER A 300 -18.73 21.61 0.16
C SER A 300 -19.87 22.45 0.71
N GLY A 301 -21.04 22.39 0.07
CA GLY A 301 -22.17 23.25 0.41
C GLY A 301 -21.83 24.73 0.16
N LYS A 302 -21.82 25.57 1.20
CA LYS A 302 -21.45 27.00 1.11
C LYS A 302 -20.00 27.31 1.48
N LYS A 303 -19.17 26.30 1.72
CA LYS A 303 -17.76 26.48 2.13
C LYS A 303 -16.82 26.19 0.98
N TRP A 304 -15.85 27.09 0.78
CA TRP A 304 -14.73 26.96 -0.12
C TRP A 304 -13.44 26.82 0.67
N THR A 305 -12.63 25.84 0.31
CA THR A 305 -11.28 25.66 0.87
C THR A 305 -10.28 25.45 -0.25
N SER A 306 -9.13 26.11 -0.17
CA SER A 306 -7.99 25.86 -1.04
C SER A 306 -6.84 25.22 -0.27
N ASP A 307 -6.12 24.32 -0.91
CA ASP A 307 -4.88 23.72 -0.41
C ASP A 307 -3.84 23.71 -1.53
N VAL A 308 -2.62 24.17 -1.24
CA VAL A 308 -1.53 24.25 -2.22
C VAL A 308 -0.38 23.38 -1.75
N ARG A 309 0.10 22.48 -2.62
CA ARG A 309 1.21 21.58 -2.32
C ARG A 309 2.27 21.66 -3.39
N TYR A 310 3.52 21.76 -2.94
CA TYR A 310 4.70 21.85 -3.80
C TYR A 310 5.41 20.50 -3.85
N TYR A 311 6.12 20.26 -4.96
CA TYR A 311 6.81 19.01 -5.22
C TYR A 311 8.11 19.26 -5.95
N ILE A 312 9.09 18.40 -5.69
CA ILE A 312 10.30 18.26 -6.50
C ILE A 312 10.29 16.88 -7.17
N SER A 313 10.86 16.79 -8.37
CA SER A 313 10.70 15.60 -9.19
C SER A 313 11.90 15.35 -10.11
N SER A 314 12.24 14.08 -10.29
CA SER A 314 13.20 13.64 -11.32
C SER A 314 12.55 13.41 -12.68
N LEU A 315 11.21 13.47 -12.75
CA LEU A 315 10.48 13.28 -13.99
C LEU A 315 10.79 14.39 -14.98
N ALA A 316 10.90 14.00 -16.26
CA ALA A 316 10.83 14.94 -17.37
C ALA A 316 9.47 15.67 -17.38
N LEU A 317 9.43 16.80 -18.10
CA LEU A 317 8.23 17.62 -18.22
C LEU A 317 7.09 16.83 -18.88
N GLY A 318 6.03 16.58 -18.11
CA GLY A 318 4.92 15.70 -18.47
C GLY A 318 3.83 15.70 -17.41
N VAL A 319 3.04 16.78 -17.37
CA VAL A 319 2.11 17.09 -16.26
C VAL A 319 1.08 15.99 -15.97
N LYS A 320 0.65 15.21 -16.97
CA LYS A 320 -0.27 14.08 -16.76
C LYS A 320 0.37 12.96 -15.96
N ARG A 321 1.66 12.65 -16.22
CA ARG A 321 2.43 11.65 -15.45
C ARG A 321 2.65 12.14 -14.02
N PHE A 322 3.01 13.42 -13.86
CA PHE A 322 3.12 14.05 -12.55
C PHE A 322 1.80 14.01 -11.76
N ALA A 323 0.69 14.42 -12.38
CA ALA A 323 -0.64 14.37 -11.77
C ALA A 323 -1.03 12.96 -11.33
N ALA A 324 -0.77 11.95 -12.18
CA ALA A 324 -1.01 10.55 -11.84
C ALA A 324 -0.19 10.09 -10.61
N CYS A 325 1.07 10.53 -10.48
CA CYS A 325 1.91 10.23 -9.32
C CYS A 325 1.37 10.86 -8.04
N VAL A 326 1.01 12.15 -8.08
CA VAL A 326 0.45 12.85 -6.92
C VAL A 326 -0.90 12.23 -6.49
N ARG A 327 -1.78 11.96 -7.46
CA ARG A 327 -3.06 11.29 -7.20
C ARG A 327 -2.87 9.88 -6.66
N GLY A 328 -1.92 9.14 -7.22
CA GLY A 328 -1.58 7.80 -6.78
C GLY A 328 -1.10 7.77 -5.32
N HIS A 329 -0.23 8.71 -4.95
CA HIS A 329 0.23 8.86 -3.57
C HIS A 329 -0.93 9.16 -2.61
N TRP A 330 -1.77 10.15 -2.92
CA TRP A 330 -2.95 10.46 -2.08
C TRP A 330 -3.95 9.31 -2.03
N GLY A 331 -3.94 8.46 -3.06
CA GLY A 331 -4.72 7.24 -3.13
C GLY A 331 -4.33 6.19 -2.08
N ILE A 332 -3.11 6.20 -1.52
CA ILE A 332 -2.72 5.25 -0.45
C ILE A 332 -3.71 5.29 0.69
N GLU A 333 -4.08 6.49 1.14
CA GLU A 333 -4.93 6.65 2.32
C GLU A 333 -6.28 5.95 2.12
N ASN A 334 -6.84 6.04 0.92
CA ASN A 334 -8.11 5.39 0.60
C ASN A 334 -7.97 3.91 0.20
N THR A 335 -6.88 3.55 -0.50
CA THR A 335 -6.75 2.22 -1.14
C THR A 335 -6.04 1.18 -0.29
N LEU A 336 -5.23 1.63 0.68
CA LEU A 336 -4.49 0.79 1.62
C LEU A 336 -4.90 1.10 3.06
N HIS A 337 -4.64 2.31 3.56
CA HIS A 337 -4.80 2.63 4.99
C HIS A 337 -6.26 2.52 5.46
N TRP A 338 -7.21 3.09 4.72
CA TRP A 338 -8.62 2.96 5.04
C TRP A 338 -9.08 1.49 4.99
N CYS A 339 -8.57 0.70 4.05
CA CYS A 339 -8.85 -0.74 4.04
C CYS A 339 -8.29 -1.43 5.28
N LEU A 340 -7.04 -1.15 5.67
CA LEU A 340 -6.43 -1.68 6.88
C LEU A 340 -7.23 -1.31 8.14
N ASP A 341 -7.65 -0.05 8.25
CA ASP A 341 -8.35 0.45 9.42
C ASP A 341 -9.80 -0.02 9.50
N VAL A 342 -10.57 0.09 8.43
CA VAL A 342 -12.01 -0.18 8.45
C VAL A 342 -12.31 -1.64 8.13
N THR A 343 -11.58 -2.22 7.17
CA THR A 343 -11.83 -3.62 6.77
C THR A 343 -11.05 -4.62 7.61
N PHE A 344 -9.82 -4.29 8.01
CA PHE A 344 -8.94 -5.17 8.82
C PHE A 344 -8.79 -4.74 10.28
N ARG A 345 -9.54 -3.72 10.71
CA ARG A 345 -9.62 -3.23 12.09
C ARG A 345 -8.23 -3.03 12.70
N GLU A 346 -7.28 -2.57 11.89
CA GLU A 346 -5.87 -2.52 12.27
C GLU A 346 -5.62 -1.54 13.41
N ASP A 347 -6.20 -0.34 13.33
CA ASP A 347 -6.18 0.65 14.41
C ASP A 347 -6.85 0.16 15.72
N GLU A 348 -7.73 -0.83 15.64
CA GLU A 348 -8.41 -1.40 16.81
C GLU A 348 -7.64 -2.54 17.46
N SER A 349 -6.64 -3.10 16.77
CA SER A 349 -5.82 -4.20 17.24
C SER A 349 -5.06 -3.82 18.52
N ARG A 350 -5.19 -4.66 19.55
CA ARG A 350 -4.53 -4.50 20.86
C ARG A 350 -3.32 -5.40 21.03
N VAL A 351 -2.77 -5.91 19.93
CA VAL A 351 -1.56 -6.72 19.95
C VAL A 351 -0.37 -5.86 20.34
N ARG A 352 0.25 -6.18 21.48
CA ARG A 352 1.37 -5.41 22.07
C ARG A 352 2.74 -5.97 21.72
N ASN A 353 2.85 -7.29 21.53
CA ASN A 353 4.11 -7.90 21.11
C ASN A 353 4.48 -7.38 19.71
N ARG A 354 5.65 -6.76 19.59
CA ARG A 354 6.08 -6.04 18.37
C ARG A 354 6.23 -6.95 17.15
N ILE A 355 6.84 -8.12 17.33
CA ILE A 355 7.06 -9.08 16.23
C ILE A 355 5.72 -9.63 15.74
N LEU A 356 4.82 -9.98 16.66
CA LEU A 356 3.46 -10.41 16.31
C LEU A 356 2.66 -9.30 15.63
N ALA A 357 2.75 -8.06 16.11
CA ALA A 357 2.06 -6.92 15.51
C ALA A 357 2.54 -6.67 14.08
N ASP A 358 3.85 -6.73 13.84
CA ASP A 358 4.45 -6.58 12.51
C ASP A 358 4.05 -7.73 11.56
N ASN A 359 4.17 -8.98 12.01
CA ASN A 359 3.75 -10.15 11.21
C ASN A 359 2.24 -10.15 10.91
N LEU A 360 1.39 -9.68 11.83
CA LEU A 360 -0.04 -9.49 11.54
C LEU A 360 -0.29 -8.35 10.56
N ALA A 361 0.44 -7.23 10.67
CA ALA A 361 0.36 -6.14 9.72
C ALA A 361 0.78 -6.61 8.31
N TRP A 362 1.76 -7.51 8.23
CA TRP A 362 2.12 -8.20 6.99
C TRP A 362 0.97 -9.04 6.45
N LEU A 363 0.42 -9.95 7.25
CA LEU A 363 -0.71 -10.80 6.86
C LEU A 363 -1.91 -10.00 6.35
N LYS A 364 -2.20 -8.84 6.95
CA LYS A 364 -3.29 -7.95 6.53
C LYS A 364 -3.01 -7.32 5.17
N ARG A 365 -1.81 -6.78 4.95
CA ARG A 365 -1.40 -6.24 3.64
C ARG A 365 -1.39 -7.31 2.56
N PHE A 366 -1.03 -8.54 2.92
CA PHE A 366 -1.06 -9.69 2.03
C PHE A 366 -2.48 -10.02 1.60
N ALA A 367 -3.40 -10.12 2.57
CA ALA A 367 -4.80 -10.35 2.31
C ALA A 367 -5.40 -9.25 1.42
N ILE A 368 -5.10 -7.97 1.67
CA ILE A 368 -5.55 -6.86 0.80
C ILE A 368 -5.00 -7.02 -0.62
N SER A 369 -3.72 -7.32 -0.75
CA SER A 369 -3.04 -7.46 -2.04
C SER A 369 -3.69 -8.56 -2.89
N LEU A 370 -3.95 -9.72 -2.28
CA LEU A 370 -4.62 -10.87 -2.91
C LEU A 370 -6.08 -10.57 -3.27
N LEU A 371 -6.84 -9.99 -2.32
CA LEU A 371 -8.23 -9.63 -2.56
C LEU A 371 -8.39 -8.63 -3.71
N LYS A 372 -7.42 -7.72 -3.91
CA LYS A 372 -7.39 -6.77 -5.03
C LYS A 372 -7.06 -7.41 -6.38
N GLN A 373 -6.43 -8.59 -6.41
CA GLN A 373 -6.12 -9.29 -7.66
C GLN A 373 -7.32 -10.01 -8.26
N VAL A 374 -8.33 -10.35 -7.45
CA VAL A 374 -9.54 -11.02 -7.93
C VAL A 374 -10.39 -10.05 -8.74
N ASP A 375 -10.77 -10.46 -9.95
CA ASP A 375 -11.74 -9.75 -10.76
C ASP A 375 -13.15 -9.98 -10.20
N ASN A 376 -13.61 -9.02 -9.39
CA ASN A 376 -14.91 -9.07 -8.74
C ASN A 376 -15.41 -7.63 -8.55
N LYS A 377 -16.72 -7.36 -8.69
CA LYS A 377 -17.26 -6.00 -8.56
C LYS A 377 -17.45 -5.55 -7.10
N GLU A 378 -17.41 -6.49 -6.17
CA GLU A 378 -17.65 -6.24 -4.75
C GLU A 378 -16.51 -5.48 -4.09
N SER A 379 -16.86 -4.74 -3.02
CA SER A 379 -15.89 -4.05 -2.17
C SER A 379 -14.91 -5.03 -1.50
N ILE A 380 -13.72 -4.57 -1.12
CA ILE A 380 -12.74 -5.40 -0.39
C ILE A 380 -13.35 -5.99 0.88
N ALA A 381 -14.17 -5.23 1.61
CA ALA A 381 -14.88 -5.72 2.79
C ALA A 381 -15.83 -6.87 2.47
N MET A 382 -16.55 -6.80 1.35
CA MET A 382 -17.45 -7.86 0.92
C MET A 382 -16.70 -9.07 0.37
N ARG A 383 -15.63 -8.88 -0.41
CA ARG A 383 -14.77 -10.00 -0.84
C ARG A 383 -14.15 -10.74 0.35
N ARG A 384 -13.73 -10.01 1.41
CA ARG A 384 -13.25 -10.60 2.67
C ARG A 384 -14.32 -11.49 3.33
N ARG A 385 -15.58 -11.01 3.36
CA ARG A 385 -16.72 -11.79 3.88
C ARG A 385 -17.02 -13.01 3.01
N MET A 386 -17.04 -12.86 1.69
CA MET A 386 -17.24 -13.96 0.75
C MET A 386 -16.18 -15.05 0.94
N ALA A 387 -14.92 -14.68 1.17
CA ALA A 387 -13.86 -15.64 1.47
C ALA A 387 -14.08 -16.38 2.80
N GLY A 388 -14.73 -15.73 3.78
CA GLY A 388 -15.14 -16.38 5.02
C GLY A 388 -16.38 -17.27 4.90
N TRP A 389 -17.27 -17.00 3.94
CA TRP A 389 -18.51 -17.77 3.74
C TRP A 389 -18.35 -18.92 2.74
N ASN A 390 -17.43 -18.78 1.79
CA ASN A 390 -17.29 -19.68 0.67
C ASN A 390 -15.81 -20.08 0.49
N PRO A 391 -15.43 -21.30 0.89
CA PRO A 391 -14.08 -21.82 0.71
C PRO A 391 -13.61 -21.85 -0.75
N ASN A 392 -14.51 -21.97 -1.72
CA ASN A 392 -14.16 -21.92 -3.15
C ASN A 392 -13.78 -20.50 -3.57
N PHE A 393 -14.44 -19.47 -3.03
CA PHE A 393 -14.03 -18.09 -3.27
C PHE A 393 -12.67 -17.80 -2.61
N LEU A 394 -12.41 -18.34 -1.41
CA LEU A 394 -11.10 -18.25 -0.77
C LEU A 394 -10.01 -18.93 -1.62
N ALA A 395 -10.27 -20.12 -2.15
CA ALA A 395 -9.37 -20.81 -3.07
C ALA A 395 -9.09 -19.96 -4.31
N GLN A 396 -10.14 -19.36 -4.91
CA GLN A 396 -10.01 -18.44 -6.04
C GLN A 396 -9.11 -17.23 -5.72
N VAL A 397 -9.25 -16.63 -4.53
CA VAL A 397 -8.40 -15.51 -4.09
C VAL A 397 -6.92 -15.90 -4.03
N LEU A 398 -6.64 -17.15 -3.71
CA LEU A 398 -5.28 -17.71 -3.60
C LEU A 398 -4.75 -18.28 -4.91
N GLY A 399 -5.58 -18.31 -5.96
CA GLY A 399 -5.24 -18.94 -7.25
C GLY A 399 -5.35 -20.46 -7.26
N ILE A 400 -5.85 -21.07 -6.18
CA ILE A 400 -5.98 -22.51 -5.99
C ILE A 400 -7.13 -23.05 -6.84
N PRO A 401 -6.93 -24.12 -7.62
CA PRO A 401 -8.00 -24.77 -8.37
C PRO A 401 -9.15 -25.18 -7.45
N THR A 402 -10.38 -24.81 -7.83
CA THR A 402 -11.59 -25.29 -7.17
C THR A 402 -12.00 -26.62 -7.80
N SER A 403 -12.22 -27.62 -6.95
CA SER A 403 -12.70 -28.97 -7.30
C SER A 403 -14.08 -28.95 -7.94
#